data_AF-A0AAD8TBR5-F1
#
_entry.id   AF-A0AAD8TBR5-F1
#
_cell.length_a   1.000
_cell.length_b   1.000
_cell.length_c   1.000
_cell.angle_alpha   90.00
_cell.angle_beta   90.00
_cell.angle_gamma   90.00
#
_symmetry.space_group_name_H-M   'P 1'
#
loop_
_entity.id
_entity.type
_entity.pdbx_description
1 polymer ?
#
loop_
_entity_poly.entity_id
_entity_poly.type
_entity_poly.pdbx_seq_one_letter_code
_entity_poly.pdbx_strand_id
1 'polypeptide(L)'
;MAYARLAASRVVPGLARLAALLPVLLVLPVLPFTFSPILLRTISAFFLVWLCGFKLLLLAAGHGPLHPALPLVRFVTCAALPIKLRDRGAENSRSLPPEFLLSYAAKAALFAALISLRRIRARMPAYGVAAFDGAHVYLMLELFMASAAAFARALLGAELEPQFDRPYLASSLRDFWGHRWNLMVPGALRPSVYRPVRARLGAPAGVLATFLVSGLMHELIFYYITLQAGTGEVTAFFLLHGACVVAERWCARQRGLWRPPRAAATAATLAFVAGTASWLFFAPVTRSGLDKAIVAECEGMMAALEAAARKLAAGAARLVWS
;
A
#
# COMPACT_ATOMS: atom_id res chain seq x y z
N MET A 1 -1.56 -3.20 21.64
CA MET A 1 -1.54 -4.58 21.07
C MET A 1 -1.53 -5.70 22.11
N ALA A 2 -0.75 -5.61 23.19
CA ALA A 2 -0.80 -6.62 24.26
C ALA A 2 -2.22 -6.79 24.84
N TYR A 3 -2.91 -5.69 25.10
CA TYR A 3 -4.34 -5.70 25.48
C TYR A 3 -5.22 -6.40 24.43
N ALA A 4 -5.09 -6.05 23.14
CA ALA A 4 -5.89 -6.68 22.08
C ALA A 4 -5.72 -8.21 22.04
N ARG A 5 -4.48 -8.70 22.18
CA ARG A 5 -4.19 -10.13 22.25
C ARG A 5 -4.86 -10.78 23.47
N LEU A 6 -4.74 -10.15 24.64
CA LEU A 6 -5.32 -10.65 25.88
C LEU A 6 -6.85 -10.69 25.81
N ALA A 7 -7.48 -9.61 25.35
CA ALA A 7 -8.92 -9.53 25.16
C ALA A 7 -9.41 -10.62 24.18
N ALA A 8 -8.73 -10.79 23.05
CA ALA A 8 -9.08 -11.81 22.06
C ALA A 8 -8.88 -13.25 22.58
N SER A 9 -7.99 -13.47 23.54
CA SER A 9 -7.77 -14.78 24.17
C SER A 9 -8.89 -15.17 25.14
N ARG A 10 -9.59 -14.19 25.71
CA ARG A 10 -10.62 -14.42 26.74
C ARG A 10 -12.05 -14.33 26.21
N VAL A 11 -12.25 -13.69 25.05
CA VAL A 11 -13.57 -13.44 24.48
C VAL A 11 -13.73 -14.23 23.18
N VAL A 12 -14.85 -14.95 23.04
CA VAL A 12 -15.19 -15.71 21.84
C VAL A 12 -15.37 -14.81 20.61
N PRO A 13 -15.08 -15.28 19.38
CA PRO A 13 -15.25 -14.48 18.18
C PRO A 13 -16.69 -14.00 18.00
N GLY A 14 -16.86 -12.81 17.41
CA GLY A 14 -18.16 -12.18 17.17
C GLY A 14 -18.25 -10.78 17.79
N LEU A 15 -19.48 -10.34 18.08
CA LEU A 15 -19.74 -8.98 18.56
C LEU A 15 -19.08 -8.69 19.92
N ALA A 16 -19.05 -9.66 20.82
CA ALA A 16 -18.41 -9.51 22.13
C ALA A 16 -16.90 -9.22 22.00
N ARG A 17 -16.19 -9.95 21.12
CA ARG A 17 -14.77 -9.69 20.86
C ARG A 17 -14.55 -8.37 20.15
N LEU A 18 -15.45 -7.98 19.23
CA LEU A 18 -15.39 -6.66 18.60
C LEU A 18 -15.49 -5.54 19.63
N ALA A 19 -16.46 -5.63 20.56
CA ALA A 19 -16.61 -4.68 21.65
C ALA A 19 -15.36 -4.63 22.55
N ALA A 20 -14.78 -5.79 22.87
CA ALA A 20 -13.54 -5.85 23.66
C ALA A 20 -12.32 -5.23 22.95
N LEU A 21 -12.27 -5.31 21.61
CA LEU A 21 -11.21 -4.72 20.77
C LEU A 21 -11.45 -3.25 20.41
N LEU A 22 -12.66 -2.72 20.64
CA LEU A 22 -13.07 -1.37 20.27
C LEU A 22 -12.10 -0.28 20.79
N PRO A 23 -11.61 -0.31 22.06
CA PRO A 23 -10.67 0.70 22.53
C PRO A 23 -9.41 0.79 21.66
N VAL A 24 -8.89 -0.35 21.17
CA VAL A 24 -7.71 -0.37 20.31
C VAL A 24 -8.05 0.13 18.91
N LEU A 25 -9.20 -0.27 18.37
CA LEU A 25 -9.67 0.17 17.06
C LEU A 25 -9.91 1.69 17.01
N LEU A 26 -10.34 2.31 18.11
CA LEU A 26 -10.53 3.76 18.22
C LEU A 26 -9.21 4.53 18.37
N VAL A 27 -8.19 3.93 19.00
CA VAL A 27 -6.87 4.56 19.16
C VAL A 27 -6.05 4.53 17.87
N LEU A 28 -6.17 3.47 17.06
CA LEU A 28 -5.36 3.30 15.84
C LEU A 28 -5.43 4.51 14.87
N PRO A 29 -6.59 5.12 14.59
CA PRO A 29 -6.70 6.33 13.76
C PRO A 29 -6.05 7.58 14.36
N VAL A 30 -5.88 7.65 15.68
CA VAL A 30 -5.32 8.84 16.33
C VAL A 30 -3.79 8.84 16.27
N LEU A 31 -3.17 7.65 16.32
CA LEU A 31 -1.71 7.52 16.39
C LEU A 31 -0.95 8.20 15.24
N PRO A 32 -1.37 8.14 13.97
CA PRO A 32 -0.66 8.81 12.89
C PRO A 32 -0.49 10.32 13.10
N PHE A 33 -1.43 10.99 13.77
CA PHE A 33 -1.36 12.43 14.04
C PHE A 33 -0.29 12.82 15.06
N THR A 34 0.29 11.85 15.77
CA THR A 34 1.44 12.10 16.66
C THR A 34 2.72 12.42 15.87
N PHE A 35 2.74 12.12 14.57
CA PHE A 35 3.87 12.40 13.70
C PHE A 35 3.66 13.72 12.95
N SER A 36 4.57 14.67 13.17
CA SER A 36 4.61 15.92 12.41
C SER A 36 5.00 15.73 10.94
N PRO A 37 5.99 14.87 10.58
CA PRO A 37 6.36 14.65 9.18
C PRO A 37 5.24 13.92 8.40
N ILE A 38 4.91 14.42 7.22
CA ILE A 38 3.90 13.87 6.30
C ILE A 38 4.23 12.42 5.97
N LEU A 39 5.50 12.11 5.68
CA LEU A 39 5.88 10.76 5.28
C LEU A 39 5.60 9.75 6.39
N LEU A 40 6.01 10.07 7.62
CA LEU A 40 5.85 9.19 8.78
C LEU A 40 4.37 9.06 9.20
N ARG A 41 3.61 10.15 9.13
CA ARG A 41 2.15 10.13 9.33
C ARG A 41 1.44 9.26 8.29
N THR A 42 1.82 9.36 7.03
CA THR A 42 1.23 8.57 5.94
C THR A 42 1.54 7.09 6.07
N ILE A 43 2.82 6.76 6.34
CA ILE A 43 3.28 5.39 6.54
C ILE A 43 2.54 4.76 7.74
N SER A 44 2.53 5.46 8.88
CA SER A 44 1.85 4.96 10.08
C SER A 44 0.35 4.80 9.87
N ALA A 45 -0.32 5.71 9.14
CA ALA A 45 -1.72 5.56 8.78
C ALA A 45 -1.98 4.29 7.94
N PHE A 46 -1.15 4.02 6.95
CA PHE A 46 -1.26 2.82 6.13
C PHE A 46 -1.10 1.53 6.97
N PHE A 47 -0.04 1.42 7.78
CA PHE A 47 0.20 0.20 8.56
C PHE A 47 -0.77 0.03 9.74
N LEU A 48 -1.09 1.10 10.47
CA LEU A 48 -1.90 1.03 11.70
C LEU A 48 -3.39 1.05 11.39
N VAL A 49 -3.86 2.01 10.60
CA VAL A 49 -5.29 2.22 10.39
C VAL A 49 -5.81 1.21 9.38
N TRP A 50 -5.11 1.04 8.27
CA TRP A 50 -5.54 0.11 7.23
C TRP A 50 -5.22 -1.34 7.60
N LEU A 51 -3.95 -1.72 7.68
CA LEU A 51 -3.61 -3.13 7.81
C LEU A 51 -3.95 -3.69 9.18
N CYS A 52 -3.47 -3.02 10.24
CA CYS A 52 -3.67 -3.49 11.60
C CYS A 52 -5.16 -3.42 11.99
N GLY A 53 -5.84 -2.31 11.67
CA GLY A 53 -7.28 -2.18 11.86
C GLY A 53 -8.06 -3.32 11.20
N PHE A 54 -7.83 -3.59 9.91
CA PHE A 54 -8.55 -4.64 9.18
C PHE A 54 -8.24 -6.05 9.72
N LYS A 55 -7.00 -6.32 10.12
CA LYS A 55 -6.64 -7.61 10.74
C LYS A 55 -7.25 -7.78 12.13
N LEU A 56 -7.38 -6.71 12.92
CA LEU A 56 -8.08 -6.76 14.21
C LEU A 56 -9.59 -6.95 14.02
N LEU A 57 -10.20 -6.35 13.00
CA LEU A 57 -11.60 -6.62 12.65
C LEU A 57 -11.80 -8.08 12.23
N LEU A 58 -10.87 -8.64 11.45
CA LEU A 58 -10.88 -10.07 11.11
C LEU A 58 -10.71 -10.95 12.35
N LEU A 59 -9.78 -10.60 13.26
CA LEU A 59 -9.59 -11.29 14.54
C LEU A 59 -10.86 -11.26 15.39
N ALA A 60 -11.57 -10.12 15.40
CA ALA A 60 -12.87 -9.96 16.07
C ALA A 60 -13.88 -10.98 15.52
N ALA A 61 -13.94 -11.14 14.19
CA ALA A 61 -14.78 -12.10 13.49
C ALA A 61 -14.29 -13.56 13.56
N GLY A 62 -13.13 -13.83 14.15
CA GLY A 62 -12.56 -15.19 14.22
C GLY A 62 -11.91 -15.66 12.92
N HIS A 63 -11.52 -14.71 12.07
CA HIS A 63 -10.88 -14.97 10.78
C HIS A 63 -9.53 -14.27 10.67
N GLY A 64 -8.82 -14.56 9.58
CA GLY A 64 -7.57 -13.88 9.24
C GLY A 64 -6.34 -14.49 9.90
N PRO A 65 -5.18 -13.84 9.73
CA PRO A 65 -3.89 -14.40 10.13
C PRO A 65 -3.56 -14.20 11.62
N LEU A 66 -4.32 -13.38 12.34
CA LEU A 66 -4.08 -13.12 13.75
C LEU A 66 -4.74 -14.17 14.62
N HIS A 67 -3.99 -14.69 15.59
CA HIS A 67 -4.48 -15.64 16.58
C HIS A 67 -3.94 -15.27 17.98
N PRO A 68 -4.78 -15.29 19.04
CA PRO A 68 -4.35 -14.88 20.38
C PRO A 68 -3.23 -15.76 20.98
N ALA A 69 -3.15 -17.02 20.54
CA ALA A 69 -2.09 -17.95 20.97
C ALA A 69 -0.70 -17.59 20.42
N LEU A 70 -0.58 -16.72 19.41
CA LEU A 70 0.72 -16.29 18.89
C LEU A 70 1.53 -15.58 19.99
N PRO A 71 2.87 -15.77 20.06
CA PRO A 71 3.74 -14.97 20.93
C PRO A 71 3.54 -13.46 20.69
N LEU A 72 3.72 -12.64 21.73
CA LEU A 72 3.39 -11.20 21.66
C LEU A 72 4.06 -10.51 20.48
N VAL A 73 5.38 -10.68 20.31
CA VAL A 73 6.14 -10.07 19.22
C VAL A 73 5.56 -10.47 17.86
N ARG A 74 5.29 -11.77 17.65
CA ARG A 74 4.67 -12.28 16.41
C ARG A 74 3.27 -11.75 16.19
N PHE A 75 2.48 -11.60 17.25
CA PHE A 75 1.15 -11.01 17.18
C PHE A 75 1.23 -9.55 16.73
N VAL A 76 2.12 -8.75 17.34
CA VAL A 76 2.30 -7.34 16.97
C VAL A 76 2.80 -7.19 15.54
N THR A 77 3.82 -7.97 15.14
CA THR A 77 4.40 -7.87 13.80
C THR A 77 3.43 -8.37 12.73
N CYS A 78 2.69 -9.46 12.97
CA CYS A 78 1.64 -9.92 12.05
C CYS A 78 0.48 -8.91 11.97
N ALA A 79 0.17 -8.20 13.07
CA ALA A 79 -0.89 -7.19 13.07
C ALA A 79 -0.47 -5.96 12.27
N ALA A 80 0.72 -5.43 12.53
CA ALA A 80 1.21 -4.21 11.89
C ALA A 80 1.72 -4.42 10.46
N LEU A 81 2.42 -5.52 10.18
CA LEU A 81 3.15 -5.74 8.91
C LEU A 81 2.50 -6.83 8.04
N PRO A 82 2.66 -6.77 6.71
CA PRO A 82 2.16 -7.76 5.76
C PRO A 82 3.03 -9.02 5.72
N ILE A 83 3.10 -9.72 6.84
CA ILE A 83 3.91 -10.94 6.99
C ILE A 83 3.01 -12.16 6.84
N LYS A 84 3.34 -13.05 5.90
CA LYS A 84 2.96 -14.45 5.97
C LYS A 84 4.03 -15.17 6.78
N LEU A 85 3.63 -15.70 7.94
CA LEU A 85 4.52 -16.56 8.73
C LEU A 85 4.79 -17.81 7.91
N ARG A 86 5.96 -17.88 7.27
CA ARG A 86 6.45 -19.10 6.65
C ARG A 86 6.93 -20.00 7.78
N ASP A 87 6.41 -21.22 7.86
CA ASP A 87 6.85 -22.18 8.87
C ASP A 87 8.36 -22.43 8.72
N ARG A 88 9.00 -22.61 9.88
CA ARG A 88 10.45 -22.57 10.12
C ARG A 88 11.27 -23.69 9.44
N GLY A 89 10.72 -24.35 8.42
CA GLY A 89 11.31 -25.50 7.73
C GLY A 89 11.84 -25.23 6.31
N ALA A 90 11.72 -24.01 5.78
CA ALA A 90 12.30 -23.66 4.47
C ALA A 90 13.67 -22.99 4.65
N GLU A 91 14.66 -23.55 3.97
CA GLU A 91 16.11 -23.34 4.10
C GLU A 91 16.62 -21.89 4.23
N ASN A 92 17.71 -21.80 5.00
CA ASN A 92 18.61 -20.64 5.15
C ASN A 92 19.22 -20.20 3.81
N SER A 93 18.52 -19.39 3.02
CA SER A 93 19.17 -18.55 2.01
C SER A 93 19.36 -17.14 2.57
N ARG A 94 20.47 -16.93 3.30
CA ARG A 94 20.82 -15.65 3.92
C ARG A 94 21.09 -14.53 2.89
N SER A 95 21.38 -14.88 1.63
CA SER A 95 21.64 -13.92 0.54
C SER A 95 20.43 -13.77 -0.38
N LEU A 96 20.05 -12.52 -0.67
CA LEU A 96 19.15 -12.25 -1.80
C LEU A 96 19.89 -12.63 -3.10
N PRO A 97 19.22 -13.27 -4.08
CA PRO A 97 19.84 -13.55 -5.38
C PRO A 97 20.37 -12.26 -6.03
N PRO A 98 21.52 -12.29 -6.72
CA PRO A 98 22.11 -11.11 -7.35
C PRO A 98 21.18 -10.47 -8.39
N GLU A 99 20.36 -11.26 -9.08
CA GLU A 99 19.32 -10.77 -10.02
C GLU A 99 18.29 -9.88 -9.33
N PHE A 100 17.93 -10.20 -8.09
CA PHE A 100 16.99 -9.42 -7.30
C PHE A 100 17.62 -8.07 -6.92
N LEU A 101 18.86 -8.09 -6.44
CA LEU A 101 19.60 -6.86 -6.12
C LEU A 101 19.77 -5.95 -7.35
N LEU A 102 20.11 -6.53 -8.50
CA LEU A 102 20.23 -5.80 -9.76
C LEU A 102 18.90 -5.17 -10.18
N SER A 103 17.79 -5.91 -10.06
CA SER A 103 16.46 -5.39 -10.37
C SER A 103 16.08 -4.18 -9.50
N TYR A 104 16.35 -4.25 -8.18
CA TYR A 104 16.07 -3.13 -7.28
C TYR A 104 17.01 -1.95 -7.48
N ALA A 105 18.29 -2.20 -7.77
CA ALA A 105 19.23 -1.15 -8.14
C ALA A 105 18.78 -0.43 -9.43
N ALA A 106 18.34 -1.17 -10.45
CA ALA A 106 17.80 -0.60 -11.68
C ALA A 106 16.52 0.21 -11.43
N LYS A 107 15.60 -0.30 -10.59
CA LYS A 107 14.39 0.45 -10.18
C LYS A 107 14.74 1.74 -9.42
N ALA A 108 15.73 1.69 -8.53
CA ALA A 108 16.19 2.86 -7.78
C ALA A 108 16.84 3.89 -8.71
N ALA A 109 17.67 3.47 -9.66
CA ALA A 109 18.25 4.33 -10.67
C ALA A 109 17.18 4.97 -11.56
N LEU A 110 16.18 4.18 -11.99
CA LEU A 110 15.05 4.69 -12.76
C LEU A 110 14.23 5.71 -11.96
N PHE A 111 14.00 5.45 -10.67
CA PHE A 111 13.29 6.38 -9.79
C PHE A 111 14.07 7.69 -9.62
N ALA A 112 15.38 7.62 -9.41
CA ALA A 112 16.26 8.80 -9.36
C ALA A 112 16.22 9.59 -10.68
N ALA A 113 16.25 8.90 -11.83
CA ALA A 113 16.10 9.53 -13.13
C ALA A 113 14.74 10.25 -13.28
N LEU A 114 13.63 9.63 -12.85
CA LEU A 114 12.32 10.28 -12.86
C LEU A 114 12.29 11.53 -11.97
N ILE A 115 12.91 11.49 -10.80
CA ILE A 115 13.02 12.66 -9.92
C ILE A 115 13.76 13.80 -10.64
N SER A 116 14.91 13.52 -11.25
CA SER A 116 15.68 14.50 -12.02
C SER A 116 14.91 15.08 -13.20
N LEU A 117 14.07 14.28 -13.85
CA LEU A 117 13.25 14.67 -15.00
C LEU A 117 11.94 15.36 -14.62
N ARG A 118 11.63 15.57 -13.33
CA ARG A 118 10.41 16.27 -12.88
C ARG A 118 10.25 17.66 -13.50
N ARG A 119 11.35 18.36 -13.79
CA ARG A 119 11.32 19.69 -14.44
C ARG A 119 10.69 19.63 -15.85
N ILE A 120 10.79 18.49 -16.52
CA ILE A 120 10.28 18.28 -17.88
C ILE A 120 8.80 17.87 -17.85
N ARG A 121 8.26 17.44 -16.70
CA ARG A 121 6.85 17.04 -16.53
C ARG A 121 5.88 18.08 -17.08
N ALA A 122 6.14 19.37 -16.84
CA ALA A 122 5.30 20.47 -17.30
C ALA A 122 5.25 20.63 -18.84
N ARG A 123 6.22 20.05 -19.56
CA ARG A 123 6.32 20.09 -21.02
C ARG A 123 5.77 18.82 -21.69
N MET A 124 5.34 17.84 -20.91
CA MET A 124 4.84 16.58 -21.45
C MET A 124 3.39 16.74 -21.92
N PRO A 125 2.99 16.06 -23.01
CA PRO A 125 1.57 15.93 -23.36
C PRO A 125 0.83 15.14 -22.28
N ALA A 126 -0.50 15.26 -22.24
CA ALA A 126 -1.32 14.68 -21.16
C ALA A 126 -1.08 13.17 -20.92
N TYR A 127 -0.93 12.38 -21.99
CA TYR A 127 -0.61 10.95 -21.87
C TYR A 127 0.80 10.70 -21.30
N GLY A 128 1.76 11.59 -21.59
CA GLY A 128 3.11 11.53 -21.04
C GLY A 128 3.13 11.84 -19.55
N VAL A 129 2.34 12.82 -19.10
CA VAL A 129 2.15 13.13 -17.68
C VAL A 129 1.54 11.93 -16.94
N ALA A 130 0.51 11.31 -17.52
CA ALA A 130 -0.13 10.12 -16.94
C ALA A 130 0.84 8.95 -16.74
N ALA A 131 1.64 8.67 -17.77
CA ALA A 131 2.66 7.62 -17.71
C ALA A 131 3.76 7.95 -16.69
N PHE A 132 4.21 9.21 -16.66
CA PHE A 132 5.22 9.69 -15.72
C PHE A 132 4.77 9.56 -14.27
N ASP A 133 3.58 10.07 -13.93
CA ASP A 133 3.04 10.03 -12.57
C ASP A 133 2.76 8.59 -12.12
N GLY A 134 2.21 7.76 -13.02
CA GLY A 134 1.99 6.34 -12.77
C GLY A 134 3.29 5.58 -12.48
N ALA A 135 4.33 5.80 -13.31
CA ALA A 135 5.64 5.19 -13.10
C ALA A 135 6.31 5.68 -11.80
N HIS A 136 6.19 6.97 -11.49
CA HIS A 136 6.73 7.57 -10.28
C HIS A 136 6.11 6.95 -9.02
N VAL A 137 4.77 6.87 -8.94
CA VAL A 137 4.09 6.26 -7.79
C VAL A 137 4.39 4.77 -7.68
N TYR A 138 4.39 4.04 -8.79
CA TYR A 138 4.72 2.62 -8.79
C TYR A 138 6.11 2.36 -8.21
N LEU A 139 7.14 3.06 -8.72
CA LEU A 139 8.52 2.89 -8.26
C LEU A 139 8.70 3.35 -6.81
N MET A 140 8.07 4.46 -6.42
CA MET A 140 8.09 4.94 -5.05
C MET A 140 7.54 3.90 -4.08
N LEU A 141 6.34 3.35 -4.36
CA LEU A 141 5.72 2.34 -3.51
C LEU A 141 6.53 1.04 -3.51
N GLU A 142 7.00 0.57 -4.66
CA GLU A 142 7.79 -0.65 -4.78
C GLU A 142 9.10 -0.57 -3.98
N LEU A 143 9.84 0.54 -4.09
CA LEU A 143 11.10 0.76 -3.35
C LEU A 143 10.83 0.90 -1.85
N PHE A 144 9.77 1.62 -1.47
CA PHE A 144 9.37 1.76 -0.07
C PHE A 144 9.01 0.41 0.57
N MET A 145 8.23 -0.41 -0.13
CA MET A 145 7.84 -1.71 0.41
C MET A 145 9.01 -2.69 0.45
N ALA A 146 9.91 -2.62 -0.52
CA ALA A 146 11.14 -3.41 -0.51
C ALA A 146 12.08 -3.04 0.66
N SER A 147 12.22 -1.76 0.98
CA SER A 147 13.01 -1.33 2.13
C SER A 147 12.37 -1.76 3.45
N ALA A 148 11.04 -1.64 3.58
CA ALA A 148 10.29 -2.16 4.72
C ALA A 148 10.45 -3.69 4.88
N ALA A 149 10.45 -4.43 3.77
CA ALA A 149 10.67 -5.87 3.75
C ALA A 149 12.09 -6.25 4.19
N ALA A 150 13.10 -5.56 3.68
CA ALA A 150 14.49 -5.77 4.07
C ALA A 150 14.70 -5.49 5.57
N PHE A 151 14.12 -4.41 6.08
CA PHE A 151 14.17 -4.05 7.49
C PHE A 151 13.51 -5.11 8.39
N ALA A 152 12.30 -5.55 8.03
CA ALA A 152 11.60 -6.61 8.76
C ALA A 152 12.35 -7.95 8.71
N ARG A 153 13.00 -8.28 7.58
CA ARG A 153 13.85 -9.47 7.48
C ARG A 153 15.05 -9.39 8.42
N ALA A 154 15.72 -8.23 8.44
CA ALA A 154 16.91 -8.01 9.27
C ALA A 154 16.61 -8.05 10.78
N LEU A 155 15.52 -7.42 11.22
CA LEU A 155 15.20 -7.32 12.65
C LEU A 155 14.36 -8.47 13.19
N LEU A 156 13.46 -9.03 12.38
CA LEU A 156 12.43 -9.97 12.85
C LEU A 156 12.60 -11.38 12.26
N GLY A 157 13.53 -11.57 11.31
CA GLY A 157 13.68 -12.82 10.57
C GLY A 157 12.42 -13.19 9.78
N ALA A 158 11.60 -12.20 9.44
CA ALA A 158 10.31 -12.40 8.78
C ALA A 158 10.37 -11.97 7.32
N GLU A 159 9.81 -12.78 6.42
CA GLU A 159 9.64 -12.43 5.01
C GLU A 159 8.31 -11.70 4.80
N LEU A 160 8.35 -10.50 4.20
CA LEU A 160 7.15 -9.84 3.72
C LEU A 160 6.76 -10.42 2.36
N GLU A 161 5.45 -10.49 2.11
CA GLU A 161 4.97 -10.89 0.79
C GLU A 161 5.38 -9.88 -0.29
N PRO A 162 5.61 -10.33 -1.54
CA PRO A 162 5.71 -9.42 -2.68
C PRO A 162 4.47 -8.54 -2.79
N GLN A 163 4.68 -7.23 -2.98
CA GLN A 163 3.57 -6.27 -3.01
C GLN A 163 3.08 -5.95 -4.41
N PHE A 164 3.94 -6.12 -5.40
CA PHE A 164 3.59 -5.92 -6.79
C PHE A 164 4.06 -7.15 -7.59
N ASP A 165 3.24 -7.58 -8.54
CA ASP A 165 3.58 -8.62 -9.51
C ASP A 165 3.46 -8.06 -10.93
N ARG A 166 4.53 -7.39 -11.39
CA ARG A 166 4.67 -6.86 -12.76
C ARG A 166 3.37 -6.23 -13.29
N PRO A 167 2.85 -5.16 -12.64
CA PRO A 167 1.54 -4.58 -12.96
C PRO A 167 1.42 -4.07 -14.39
N TYR A 168 2.54 -3.72 -15.02
CA TYR A 168 2.65 -3.34 -16.42
C TYR A 168 2.37 -4.50 -17.42
N LEU A 169 2.19 -5.73 -16.94
CA LEU A 169 1.80 -6.88 -17.76
C LEU A 169 0.31 -7.27 -17.59
N ALA A 170 -0.46 -6.45 -16.86
CA ALA A 170 -1.87 -6.70 -16.64
C ALA A 170 -2.65 -6.62 -17.96
N SER A 171 -3.44 -7.64 -18.28
CA SER A 171 -4.25 -7.67 -19.51
C SER A 171 -5.74 -7.41 -19.27
N SER A 172 -6.13 -7.10 -18.03
CA SER A 172 -7.50 -6.79 -17.60
C SER A 172 -7.47 -5.98 -16.31
N LEU A 173 -8.55 -5.25 -16.01
CA LEU A 173 -8.66 -4.52 -14.75
C LEU A 173 -8.73 -5.48 -13.56
N ARG A 174 -9.39 -6.63 -13.74
CA ARG A 174 -9.39 -7.69 -12.72
C ARG A 174 -7.99 -8.20 -12.40
N ASP A 175 -7.16 -8.43 -13.42
CA ASP A 175 -5.77 -8.89 -13.24
C ASP A 175 -4.93 -7.81 -12.56
N PHE A 176 -5.05 -6.56 -13.00
CA PHE A 176 -4.35 -5.42 -12.40
C PHE A 176 -4.65 -5.30 -10.90
N TRP A 177 -5.92 -5.11 -10.52
CA TRP A 177 -6.30 -4.85 -9.12
C TRP A 177 -6.32 -6.09 -8.23
N GLY A 178 -6.54 -7.27 -8.80
CA GLY A 178 -6.74 -8.50 -8.03
C GLY A 178 -5.46 -9.30 -7.77
N HIS A 179 -4.46 -9.13 -8.63
CA HIS A 179 -3.31 -10.04 -8.73
C HIS A 179 -1.96 -9.36 -8.95
N ARG A 180 -1.90 -8.07 -9.29
CA ARG A 180 -0.62 -7.43 -9.67
C ARG A 180 -0.31 -6.13 -8.95
N TRP A 181 -1.32 -5.36 -8.57
CA TRP A 181 -1.16 -4.07 -7.92
C TRP A 181 -1.42 -4.14 -6.42
N ASN A 182 -0.45 -3.72 -5.62
CA ASN A 182 -0.54 -3.56 -4.16
C ASN A 182 -1.27 -4.72 -3.46
N LEU A 183 -0.70 -5.93 -3.54
CA LEU A 183 -1.30 -7.20 -3.11
C LEU A 183 -1.74 -7.24 -1.64
N MET A 184 -1.16 -6.38 -0.80
CA MET A 184 -1.64 -6.13 0.56
C MET A 184 -3.10 -5.69 0.64
N VAL A 185 -3.52 -4.79 -0.25
CA VAL A 185 -4.87 -4.22 -0.20
C VAL A 185 -5.90 -5.30 -0.54
N PRO A 186 -5.81 -6.04 -1.67
CA PRO A 186 -6.65 -7.20 -1.90
C PRO A 186 -6.51 -8.29 -0.82
N GLY A 187 -5.32 -8.49 -0.27
CA GLY A 187 -5.08 -9.43 0.84
C GLY A 187 -5.88 -9.10 2.10
N ALA A 188 -6.02 -7.81 2.42
CA ALA A 188 -6.84 -7.33 3.54
C ALA A 188 -8.33 -7.29 3.20
N LEU A 189 -8.70 -6.70 2.05
CA LEU A 189 -10.10 -6.46 1.68
C LEU A 189 -10.85 -7.72 1.25
N ARG A 190 -10.16 -8.72 0.68
CA ARG A 190 -10.81 -9.96 0.22
C ARG A 190 -11.47 -10.74 1.37
N PRO A 191 -10.79 -11.01 2.49
CA PRO A 191 -11.43 -11.65 3.64
C PRO A 191 -12.35 -10.72 4.43
N SER A 192 -12.06 -9.42 4.54
CA SER A 192 -12.83 -8.51 5.40
C SER A 192 -14.09 -7.94 4.75
N VAL A 193 -14.10 -7.74 3.42
CA VAL A 193 -15.20 -7.09 2.70
C VAL A 193 -15.74 -7.97 1.58
N TYR A 194 -14.88 -8.41 0.64
CA TYR A 194 -15.35 -9.12 -0.56
C TYR A 194 -16.12 -10.40 -0.24
N ARG A 195 -15.52 -11.31 0.55
CA ARG A 195 -16.12 -12.60 0.91
C ARG A 195 -17.45 -12.44 1.67
N PRO A 196 -17.54 -11.66 2.77
CA PRO A 196 -18.80 -11.54 3.51
C PRO A 196 -19.91 -10.88 2.70
N VAL A 197 -19.61 -9.82 1.92
CA VAL A 197 -20.61 -9.17 1.08
C VAL A 197 -21.03 -10.07 -0.07
N ARG A 198 -20.09 -10.77 -0.72
CA ARG A 198 -20.39 -11.72 -1.79
C ARG A 198 -21.31 -12.85 -1.31
N ALA A 199 -21.08 -13.36 -0.10
CA ALA A 199 -21.88 -14.46 0.45
C ALA A 199 -23.35 -14.08 0.64
N ARG A 200 -23.65 -12.79 0.88
CA ARG A 200 -25.01 -12.30 1.12
C ARG A 200 -25.68 -11.67 -0.11
N LEU A 201 -24.93 -10.91 -0.90
CA LEU A 201 -25.45 -10.04 -1.96
C LEU A 201 -24.91 -10.39 -3.36
N GLY A 202 -24.10 -11.44 -3.47
CA GLY A 202 -23.55 -11.92 -4.74
C GLY A 202 -22.25 -11.23 -5.17
N ALA A 203 -21.63 -11.78 -6.22
CA ALA A 203 -20.29 -11.37 -6.65
C ALA A 203 -20.16 -9.90 -7.08
N PRO A 204 -21.12 -9.29 -7.83
CA PRO A 204 -21.04 -7.88 -8.21
C PRO A 204 -21.03 -6.95 -7.01
N ALA A 205 -21.94 -7.15 -6.04
CA ALA A 205 -22.00 -6.38 -4.82
C ALA A 205 -20.71 -6.49 -4.00
N GLY A 206 -20.13 -7.69 -3.91
CA GLY A 206 -18.85 -7.90 -3.25
C GLY A 206 -17.71 -7.09 -3.90
N VAL A 207 -17.66 -7.04 -5.24
CA VAL A 207 -16.66 -6.21 -5.96
C VAL A 207 -16.87 -4.74 -5.65
N LEU A 208 -18.09 -4.21 -5.84
CA LEU A 208 -18.39 -2.79 -5.63
C LEU A 208 -18.11 -2.37 -4.18
N ALA A 209 -18.51 -3.17 -3.19
CA ALA A 209 -18.23 -2.89 -1.78
C ALA A 209 -16.72 -2.88 -1.48
N THR A 210 -15.96 -3.78 -2.11
CA THR A 210 -14.49 -3.83 -1.96
C THR A 210 -13.84 -2.57 -2.50
N PHE A 211 -14.25 -2.12 -3.70
CA PHE A 211 -13.74 -0.89 -4.29
C PHE A 211 -14.21 0.36 -3.55
N LEU A 212 -15.43 0.39 -3.02
CA LEU A 212 -15.92 1.46 -2.15
C LEU A 212 -15.05 1.60 -0.90
N VAL A 213 -14.86 0.51 -0.15
CA VAL A 213 -14.02 0.52 1.06
C VAL A 213 -12.58 0.90 0.73
N SER A 214 -12.04 0.41 -0.39
CA SER A 214 -10.72 0.84 -0.89
C SER A 214 -10.67 2.35 -1.15
N GLY A 215 -11.69 2.91 -1.81
CA GLY A 215 -11.78 4.34 -2.09
C GLY A 215 -11.82 5.19 -0.83
N LEU A 216 -12.69 4.83 0.12
CA LEU A 216 -12.80 5.51 1.41
C LEU A 216 -11.48 5.46 2.20
N MET A 217 -10.78 4.33 2.17
CA MET A 217 -9.47 4.22 2.79
C MET A 217 -8.42 5.11 2.12
N HIS A 218 -8.47 5.29 0.80
CA HIS A 218 -7.56 6.22 0.12
C HIS A 218 -7.90 7.69 0.41
N GLU A 219 -9.18 8.07 0.47
CA GLU A 219 -9.58 9.41 0.93
C GLU A 219 -9.08 9.67 2.35
N LEU A 220 -9.18 8.66 3.23
CA LEU A 220 -8.66 8.75 4.59
C LEU A 220 -7.13 8.90 4.61
N ILE A 221 -6.39 8.15 3.77
CA ILE A 221 -4.94 8.32 3.63
C ILE A 221 -4.62 9.72 3.08
N PHE A 222 -5.39 10.23 2.12
CA PHE A 222 -5.22 11.59 1.61
C PHE A 222 -5.48 12.62 2.70
N TYR A 223 -6.47 12.41 3.56
CA TYR A 223 -6.69 13.25 4.74
C TYR A 223 -5.50 13.23 5.70
N TYR A 224 -4.91 12.07 5.98
CA TYR A 224 -3.66 12.02 6.77
C TYR A 224 -2.51 12.73 6.07
N ILE A 225 -2.51 12.83 4.76
CA ILE A 225 -1.45 13.51 4.04
C ILE A 225 -1.67 15.03 4.07
N THR A 226 -2.84 15.51 3.63
CA THR A 226 -3.15 16.93 3.37
C THR A 226 -3.77 17.65 4.56
N LEU A 227 -4.32 16.91 5.53
CA LEU A 227 -5.21 17.41 6.60
C LEU A 227 -6.47 18.12 6.08
N GLN A 228 -6.83 17.89 4.82
CA GLN A 228 -8.02 18.45 4.17
C GLN A 228 -9.03 17.36 3.90
N ALA A 229 -10.32 17.68 4.11
CA ALA A 229 -11.40 16.74 3.80
C ALA A 229 -11.36 16.31 2.33
N GLY A 230 -11.57 15.02 2.09
CA GLY A 230 -11.57 14.46 0.75
C GLY A 230 -12.72 14.99 -0.10
N THR A 231 -12.47 15.22 -1.38
CA THR A 231 -13.48 15.67 -2.36
C THR A 231 -14.38 14.53 -2.84
N GLY A 232 -14.02 13.26 -2.54
CA GLY A 232 -14.69 12.08 -3.05
C GLY A 232 -14.20 11.65 -4.45
N GLU A 233 -13.35 12.43 -5.10
CA GLU A 233 -12.79 12.15 -6.43
C GLU A 233 -11.99 10.82 -6.43
N VAL A 234 -11.25 10.54 -5.35
CA VAL A 234 -10.49 9.30 -5.21
C VAL A 234 -11.42 8.11 -4.98
N THR A 235 -12.47 8.29 -4.18
CA THR A 235 -13.50 7.23 -4.04
C THR A 235 -14.19 6.95 -5.39
N ALA A 236 -14.49 7.99 -6.16
CA ALA A 236 -15.07 7.84 -7.50
C ALA A 236 -14.16 7.06 -8.45
N PHE A 237 -12.84 7.30 -8.42
CA PHE A 237 -11.86 6.52 -9.17
C PHE A 237 -11.98 5.01 -8.89
N PHE A 238 -11.99 4.62 -7.61
CA PHE A 238 -12.11 3.20 -7.26
C PHE A 238 -13.48 2.62 -7.62
N LEU A 239 -14.57 3.36 -7.39
CA LEU A 239 -15.92 2.89 -7.76
C LEU A 239 -16.06 2.68 -9.27
N LEU A 240 -15.54 3.60 -10.09
CA LEU A 240 -15.49 3.45 -11.54
C LEU A 240 -14.75 2.18 -11.93
N HIS A 241 -13.58 1.94 -11.34
CA HIS A 241 -12.80 0.73 -11.61
C HIS A 241 -13.53 -0.54 -11.17
N GLY A 242 -14.21 -0.51 -10.01
CA GLY A 242 -15.04 -1.61 -9.53
C GLY A 242 -16.19 -1.93 -10.49
N ALA A 243 -16.88 -0.90 -10.99
CA ALA A 243 -17.94 -1.05 -11.99
C ALA A 243 -17.39 -1.63 -13.30
N CYS A 244 -16.24 -1.13 -13.78
CA CYS A 244 -15.59 -1.66 -14.97
C CYS A 244 -15.14 -3.13 -14.79
N VAL A 245 -14.67 -3.55 -13.61
CA VAL A 245 -14.35 -4.96 -13.33
C VAL A 245 -15.60 -5.85 -13.35
N VAL A 246 -16.73 -5.35 -12.83
CA VAL A 246 -18.02 -6.07 -12.91
C VAL A 246 -18.49 -6.18 -14.36
N ALA A 247 -18.42 -5.08 -15.11
CA ALA A 247 -18.79 -5.02 -16.52
C ALA A 247 -17.90 -5.94 -17.36
N GLU A 248 -16.58 -5.92 -17.15
CA GLU A 248 -15.61 -6.82 -17.80
C GLU A 248 -15.98 -8.28 -17.55
N ARG A 249 -16.31 -8.64 -16.30
CA ARG A 249 -16.72 -10.00 -15.96
C ARG A 249 -18.06 -10.39 -16.58
N TRP A 250 -18.99 -9.46 -16.72
CA TRP A 250 -20.27 -9.69 -17.38
C TRP A 250 -20.10 -9.86 -18.89
N CYS A 251 -19.37 -8.95 -19.56
CA CYS A 251 -19.01 -9.04 -20.97
C CYS A 251 -18.27 -10.32 -21.30
N ALA A 252 -17.32 -10.75 -20.46
CA ALA A 252 -16.57 -11.99 -20.64
C ALA A 252 -17.45 -13.24 -20.57
N ARG A 253 -18.60 -13.20 -19.86
CA ARG A 253 -19.57 -14.30 -19.85
C ARG A 253 -20.49 -14.28 -21.07
N GLN A 254 -20.86 -13.10 -21.54
CA GLN A 254 -21.74 -12.90 -22.70
C GLN A 254 -21.04 -13.23 -24.02
N ARG A 255 -19.78 -12.80 -24.19
CA ARG A 255 -19.09 -12.76 -25.49
C ARG A 255 -18.31 -14.02 -25.86
N GLY A 256 -18.44 -15.11 -25.11
CA GLY A 256 -17.93 -16.43 -25.49
C GLY A 256 -16.40 -16.53 -25.62
N LEU A 257 -15.77 -15.90 -26.61
CA LEU A 257 -14.41 -16.21 -27.05
C LEU A 257 -13.62 -15.03 -27.67
N TRP A 258 -14.21 -13.86 -27.97
CA TRP A 258 -13.42 -12.75 -28.53
C TRP A 258 -12.62 -12.05 -27.43
N ARG A 259 -11.32 -12.34 -27.37
CA ARG A 259 -10.36 -11.65 -26.51
C ARG A 259 -9.36 -10.92 -27.41
N PRO A 260 -9.15 -9.61 -27.22
CA PRO A 260 -8.10 -8.90 -27.95
C PRO A 260 -6.73 -9.56 -27.67
N PRO A 261 -5.78 -9.46 -28.61
CA PRO A 261 -4.43 -9.96 -28.38
C PRO A 261 -3.85 -9.35 -27.11
N ARG A 262 -3.08 -10.14 -26.36
CA ARG A 262 -2.66 -9.79 -25.00
C ARG A 262 -2.00 -8.41 -24.90
N ALA A 263 -1.15 -8.06 -25.87
CA ALA A 263 -0.49 -6.77 -25.91
C ALA A 263 -1.49 -5.59 -26.04
N ALA A 264 -2.50 -5.73 -26.90
CA ALA A 264 -3.55 -4.72 -27.05
C ALA A 264 -4.41 -4.61 -25.78
N ALA A 265 -4.74 -5.75 -25.16
CA ALA A 265 -5.47 -5.78 -23.90
C ALA A 265 -4.70 -5.09 -22.77
N THR A 266 -3.39 -5.32 -22.70
CA THR A 266 -2.48 -4.68 -21.74
C THR A 266 -2.37 -3.19 -21.99
N ALA A 267 -2.11 -2.78 -23.23
CA ALA A 267 -2.04 -1.36 -23.58
C ALA A 267 -3.35 -0.63 -23.24
N ALA A 268 -4.51 -1.21 -23.58
CA ALA A 268 -5.81 -0.65 -23.25
C ALA A 268 -6.05 -0.57 -21.73
N THR A 269 -5.69 -1.62 -20.98
CA THR A 269 -5.82 -1.64 -19.52
C THR A 269 -4.96 -0.56 -18.87
N LEU A 270 -3.69 -0.45 -19.28
CA LEU A 270 -2.78 0.55 -18.73
C LEU A 270 -3.17 1.97 -19.13
N ALA A 271 -3.60 2.19 -20.38
CA ALA A 271 -4.08 3.49 -20.83
C ALA A 271 -5.33 3.91 -20.05
N PHE A 272 -6.27 2.99 -19.82
CA PHE A 272 -7.45 3.25 -19.00
C PHE A 272 -7.05 3.62 -17.57
N VAL A 273 -6.23 2.79 -16.91
CA VAL A 273 -5.78 3.03 -15.52
C VAL A 273 -5.01 4.34 -15.40
N ALA A 274 -4.06 4.62 -16.31
CA ALA A 274 -3.26 5.83 -16.27
C ALA A 274 -4.11 7.09 -16.55
N GLY A 275 -5.05 7.00 -17.50
CA GLY A 275 -5.96 8.09 -17.83
C GLY A 275 -6.90 8.43 -16.68
N THR A 276 -7.59 7.43 -16.12
CA THR A 276 -8.49 7.64 -14.97
C THR A 276 -7.73 8.04 -13.72
N ALA A 277 -6.52 7.53 -13.49
CA ALA A 277 -5.68 7.96 -12.36
C ALA A 277 -5.26 9.42 -12.50
N SER A 278 -4.85 9.85 -13.70
CA SER A 278 -4.49 11.26 -13.94
C SER A 278 -5.64 12.21 -13.67
N TRP A 279 -6.84 11.79 -14.07
CA TRP A 279 -8.05 12.59 -13.91
C TRP A 279 -8.56 12.62 -12.46
N LEU A 280 -8.78 11.46 -11.84
CA LEU A 280 -9.51 11.36 -10.57
C LEU A 280 -8.62 11.13 -9.34
N PHE A 281 -7.40 10.60 -9.53
CA PHE A 281 -6.49 10.28 -8.44
C PHE A 281 -5.41 11.35 -8.25
N PHE A 282 -4.77 11.80 -9.33
CA PHE A 282 -3.67 12.77 -9.29
C PHE A 282 -4.13 14.23 -9.36
N ALA A 283 -5.28 14.53 -9.94
CA ALA A 283 -5.80 15.90 -9.96
C ALA A 283 -6.00 16.48 -8.54
N PRO A 284 -6.57 15.75 -7.55
CA PRO A 284 -6.66 16.26 -6.17
C PRO A 284 -5.29 16.49 -5.53
N VAL A 285 -4.31 15.61 -5.80
CA VAL A 285 -2.94 15.69 -5.28
C VAL A 285 -2.23 16.95 -5.80
N THR A 286 -2.38 17.24 -7.09
CA THR A 286 -1.74 18.40 -7.71
C THR A 286 -2.43 19.71 -7.32
N ARG A 287 -3.77 19.73 -7.18
CA ARG A 287 -4.53 20.90 -6.71
C ARG A 287 -4.20 21.30 -5.27
N SER A 288 -4.00 20.32 -4.39
CA SER A 288 -3.64 20.56 -2.98
C SER A 288 -2.18 20.98 -2.79
N GLY A 289 -1.36 20.95 -3.84
CA GLY A 289 0.09 21.24 -3.75
C GLY A 289 0.87 20.18 -2.97
N LEU A 290 0.25 19.02 -2.75
CA LEU A 290 0.82 17.94 -1.96
C LEU A 290 2.14 17.41 -2.54
N ASP A 291 2.22 17.35 -3.87
CA ASP A 291 3.40 16.94 -4.61
C ASP A 291 4.63 17.82 -4.32
N LYS A 292 4.41 19.09 -3.94
CA LYS A 292 5.45 20.03 -3.54
C LYS A 292 5.79 19.90 -2.05
N ALA A 293 4.78 19.73 -1.20
CA ALA A 293 4.98 19.56 0.24
C ALA A 293 5.82 18.32 0.57
N ILE A 294 5.54 17.19 -0.09
CA ILE A 294 6.32 15.95 0.08
C ILE A 294 7.78 16.15 -0.37
N VAL A 295 8.01 16.86 -1.48
CA VAL A 295 9.37 17.14 -1.96
C VAL A 295 10.14 18.00 -0.98
N ALA A 296 9.52 19.08 -0.49
CA ALA A 296 10.14 19.97 0.48
C ALA A 296 10.53 19.23 1.77
N GLU A 297 9.69 18.30 2.23
CA GLU A 297 10.01 17.46 3.40
C GLU A 297 11.19 16.52 3.13
N CYS A 298 11.22 15.86 1.97
CA CYS A 298 12.32 15.00 1.57
C CYS A 298 13.65 15.77 1.44
N GLU A 299 13.62 16.95 0.82
CA GLU A 299 14.79 17.84 0.69
C GLU A 299 15.28 18.30 2.08
N GLY A 300 14.36 18.68 2.98
CA GLY A 300 14.69 19.03 4.36
C GLY A 300 15.33 17.88 5.14
N MET A 301 14.80 16.66 5.00
CA MET A 301 15.36 15.46 5.63
C MET A 301 16.78 15.16 5.13
N MET A 302 17.01 15.26 3.83
CA MET A 302 18.34 15.05 3.23
C MET A 302 19.34 16.09 3.74
N ALA A 303 18.96 17.38 3.76
CA ALA A 303 19.81 18.44 4.28
C ALA A 303 20.18 18.23 5.76
N ALA A 304 19.23 17.75 6.57
CA ALA A 304 19.47 17.43 7.98
C ALA A 304 20.46 16.26 8.15
N LEU A 305 20.32 15.20 7.33
CA LEU A 305 21.25 14.07 7.32
C LEU A 305 22.66 14.50 6.90
N GLU A 306 22.79 15.32 5.86
CA GLU A 306 24.08 15.86 5.42
C GLU A 306 24.73 16.74 6.50
N ALA A 307 23.94 17.55 7.20
CA ALA A 307 24.43 18.36 8.32
C ALA A 307 24.91 17.48 9.49
N ALA A 308 24.17 16.41 9.83
CA ALA A 308 24.55 15.46 10.86
C ALA A 308 25.83 14.70 10.49
N ALA A 309 25.94 14.22 9.25
CA ALA A 309 27.12 13.55 8.73
C ALA A 309 28.36 14.46 8.78
N ARG A 310 28.23 15.73 8.37
CA ARG A 310 29.31 16.72 8.48
C ARG A 310 29.74 16.97 9.91
N LYS A 311 28.79 17.07 10.86
CA LYS A 311 29.10 17.22 12.30
C LYS A 311 29.82 16.01 12.87
N LEU A 312 29.39 14.80 12.50
CA LEU A 312 30.05 13.55 12.92
C LEU A 312 31.47 13.45 12.36
N ALA A 313 31.67 13.77 11.08
CA ALA A 313 32.99 13.79 10.46
C ALA A 313 33.92 14.82 11.11
N ALA A 314 33.41 16.02 11.42
CA ALA A 314 34.17 17.06 12.12
C ALA A 314 34.51 16.68 13.58
N GLY A 315 33.60 15.97 14.27
CA GLY A 315 33.83 15.45 15.62
C GLY A 315 34.87 14.33 15.64
N ALA A 316 34.79 13.39 14.68
CA ALA A 316 35.78 12.34 14.51
C ALA A 316 37.17 12.90 14.18
N ALA A 317 37.25 13.95 13.35
CA ALA A 317 38.51 14.63 13.09
C ALA A 317 39.10 15.22 14.38
N ARG A 318 38.31 15.90 15.23
CA ARG A 318 38.81 16.48 16.50
C ARG A 318 39.34 15.42 17.49
N LEU A 319 38.75 14.22 17.49
CA LEU A 319 39.17 13.09 18.33
C LEU A 319 40.46 12.40 17.84
N VAL A 320 40.81 12.55 16.56
CA VAL A 320 42.06 11.99 15.99
C VAL A 320 43.26 12.91 16.25
N TRP A 321 43.03 14.20 16.52
CA TRP A 321 44.05 15.21 16.77
C TRP A 321 44.14 15.66 18.24
N SER A 322 43.48 14.93 19.15
CA SER A 322 43.56 15.10 20.62
C SER A 322 44.19 13.88 21.26
#